data_AF-A0A383D4Y7-F1
#
_entry.id   AF-A0A383D4Y7-F1
#
_cell.length_a   1.000
_cell.length_b   1.000
_cell.length_c   1.000
_cell.angle_alpha   90.00
_cell.angle_beta   90.00
_cell.angle_gamma   90.00
#
_symmetry.space_group_name_H-M   'P 1'
#
loop_
_entity.id
_entity.type
_entity.pdbx_description
1 polymer ?
#
loop_
_entity_poly.entity_id
_entity_poly.type
_entity_poly.pdbx_seq_one_letter_code
_entity_poly.pdbx_strand_id
1 'polypeptide(L)'
;MFGTNRVLAVVPARGGSKGIKLKNLQQINGIPLVGWVGKVLKQLSFVDRAIVSTDHSEIAHISEQWGIDVPFLRPSSLSGDVVS
;
A
#
# COMPACT_ATOMS: atom_id res chain seq x y z
N MET A 1 7.18 -1.80 -17.55
CA MET A 1 6.54 -1.28 -18.76
C MET A 1 5.56 -2.28 -19.32
N PHE A 2 4.38 -1.80 -19.76
CA PHE A 2 3.40 -2.60 -20.49
C PHE A 2 3.30 -2.04 -21.92
N GLY A 3 3.96 -2.70 -22.87
CA GLY A 3 4.23 -2.13 -24.19
C GLY A 3 5.11 -0.87 -24.07
N THR A 4 4.66 0.24 -24.64
CA THR A 4 5.33 1.55 -24.54
C THR A 4 4.90 2.37 -23.31
N ASN A 5 3.94 1.90 -22.53
CA ASN A 5 3.37 2.63 -21.40
C ASN A 5 4.09 2.33 -20.08
N ARG A 6 4.16 3.34 -19.21
CA ARG A 6 4.59 3.19 -17.81
C ARG A 6 3.39 2.84 -16.92
N VAL A 7 3.60 1.90 -16.01
CA VAL A 7 2.59 1.38 -15.09
C VAL A 7 2.95 1.77 -13.65
N LEU A 8 2.09 2.55 -13.02
CA LEU A 8 2.14 2.87 -11.60
C LEU A 8 1.10 2.02 -10.85
N ALA A 9 1.54 1.18 -9.92
CA ALA A 9 0.67 0.52 -8.97
C ALA A 9 0.41 1.46 -7.78
N VAL A 10 -0.86 1.66 -7.43
CA VAL A 10 -1.26 2.45 -6.26
C VAL A 10 -1.95 1.53 -5.27
N VAL A 11 -1.47 1.52 -4.03
CA VAL A 11 -1.96 0.66 -2.94
C VAL A 11 -2.59 1.54 -1.85
N PRO A 12 -3.93 1.67 -1.82
CA PRO A 12 -4.62 2.39 -0.75
C PRO A 12 -4.61 1.55 0.55
N ALA A 13 -3.95 2.06 1.59
CA ALA A 13 -3.77 1.33 2.84
C ALA A 13 -3.98 2.23 4.07
N ARG A 14 -5.19 2.78 4.26
CA ARG A 14 -5.49 3.63 5.42
C ARG A 14 -5.40 2.87 6.76
N GLY A 15 -5.11 3.59 7.84
CA GLY A 15 -5.12 3.06 9.21
C GLY A 15 -6.53 2.76 9.73
N GLY A 16 -7.51 3.60 9.38
CA GLY A 16 -8.90 3.53 9.83
C GLY A 16 -9.72 2.36 9.24
N SER A 17 -9.35 1.12 9.54
CA SER A 17 -10.10 -0.07 9.07
C SER A 17 -11.35 -0.33 9.93
N LYS A 18 -12.53 -0.46 9.30
CA LYS A 18 -13.82 -0.64 10.00
C LYS A 18 -13.98 -1.99 10.71
N GLY A 19 -13.64 -3.07 10.01
CA GLY A 19 -13.83 -4.43 10.53
C GLY A 19 -12.66 -4.84 11.41
N ILE A 20 -11.48 -4.98 10.80
CA ILE A 20 -10.27 -5.40 11.50
C ILE A 20 -9.38 -4.18 11.72
N LYS A 21 -9.17 -3.78 12.98
CA LYS A 21 -8.29 -2.65 13.32
C LYS A 21 -6.90 -2.86 12.70
N LEU A 22 -6.39 -1.82 12.02
CA LEU A 22 -5.09 -1.85 11.35
C LEU A 22 -4.89 -3.08 10.44
N LYS A 23 -5.93 -3.47 9.67
CA LYS A 23 -5.91 -4.70 8.84
C LYS A 23 -4.65 -4.87 7.97
N ASN A 24 -4.08 -3.76 7.48
CA ASN A 24 -2.91 -3.78 6.61
C ASN A 24 -1.61 -4.21 7.31
N LEU A 25 -1.57 -4.13 8.65
CA LEU A 25 -0.47 -4.61 9.50
C LEU A 25 -0.71 -6.03 10.00
N GLN A 26 -1.94 -6.53 9.94
CA GLN A 26 -2.28 -7.86 10.43
C GLN A 26 -1.52 -8.92 9.65
N GLN A 27 -0.96 -9.89 10.36
CA GLN A 27 -0.16 -10.95 9.78
C GLN A 27 -1.06 -12.05 9.21
N ILE A 28 -0.79 -12.44 7.98
CA ILE A 28 -1.36 -13.61 7.31
C ILE A 28 -0.19 -14.52 7.00
N ASN A 29 -0.13 -15.68 7.65
CA ASN A 29 1.01 -16.61 7.57
C ASN A 29 2.37 -15.92 7.84
N GLY A 30 2.43 -15.11 8.89
CA GLY A 30 3.66 -14.42 9.32
C GLY A 30 4.06 -13.19 8.50
N ILE A 31 3.24 -12.79 7.51
CA ILE A 31 3.52 -11.64 6.63
C ILE A 31 2.38 -10.62 6.79
N PRO A 32 2.67 -9.33 7.05
CA PRO A 32 1.63 -8.32 7.13
C PRO A 32 0.88 -8.23 5.80
N LEU A 33 -0.42 -7.94 5.83
CA LEU A 33 -1.26 -7.88 4.63
C LEU A 33 -0.66 -6.96 3.54
N VAL A 34 -0.10 -5.81 3.90
CA VAL A 34 0.58 -4.92 2.93
C VAL A 34 1.88 -5.54 2.38
N GLY A 35 2.54 -6.40 3.15
CA GLY A 35 3.72 -7.14 2.70
C GLY A 35 3.41 -8.19 1.63
N TRP A 36 2.22 -8.79 1.67
CA TRP A 36 1.75 -9.64 0.57
C TRP A 36 1.62 -8.87 -0.74
N VAL A 37 1.16 -7.62 -0.69
CA VAL A 37 1.11 -6.75 -1.88
C VAL A 37 2.51 -6.52 -2.43
N GLY A 38 3.48 -6.21 -1.57
CA GLY A 38 4.89 -6.04 -1.98
C GLY A 38 5.48 -7.30 -2.62
N LYS A 39 5.14 -8.50 -2.10
CA LYS A 39 5.54 -9.78 -2.71
C LYS A 39 4.99 -9.95 -4.11
N VAL A 40 3.70 -9.66 -4.32
CA VAL A 40 3.07 -9.76 -5.65
C VAL A 40 3.73 -8.75 -6.61
N LEU A 41 3.88 -7.50 -6.20
CA LEU A 41 4.48 -6.45 -7.03
C LEU A 41 5.89 -6.81 -7.51
N LYS A 42 6.71 -7.44 -6.65
CA LYS A 42 8.06 -7.92 -7.01
C LYS A 42 8.05 -8.99 -8.12
N GLN A 43 6.94 -9.69 -8.33
CA GLN A 43 6.79 -10.70 -9.38
C GLN A 43 6.28 -10.11 -10.71
N LEU A 44 5.81 -8.86 -10.71
CA LEU A 44 5.22 -8.21 -11.88
C LEU A 44 6.25 -7.37 -12.63
N SER A 45 6.90 -7.94 -13.63
CA SER A 45 7.90 -7.25 -14.47
C SER A 45 7.37 -6.05 -15.26
N PHE A 46 6.06 -5.95 -15.44
CA PHE A 46 5.44 -4.85 -16.18
C PHE A 46 5.15 -3.62 -15.32
N VAL A 47 5.20 -3.71 -13.97
CA VAL A 47 4.99 -2.58 -13.07
C VAL A 47 6.29 -1.79 -12.95
N ASP A 48 6.27 -0.52 -13.32
CA ASP A 48 7.46 0.34 -13.31
C ASP A 48 7.69 0.99 -11.94
N ARG A 49 6.61 1.25 -11.20
CA ARG A 49 6.66 1.82 -9.86
C ARG A 49 5.44 1.39 -9.06
N ALA A 50 5.62 1.19 -7.76
CA ALA A 50 4.52 0.98 -6.84
C ALA A 50 4.58 1.99 -5.69
N ILE A 51 3.44 2.55 -5.32
CA ILE A 51 3.30 3.47 -4.18
C ILE A 51 2.22 2.99 -3.21
N VAL A 52 2.43 3.19 -1.92
CA VAL A 52 1.39 3.09 -0.90
C VAL A 52 0.89 4.48 -0.57
N SER A 53 -0.43 4.63 -0.55
CA SER A 53 -1.10 5.82 -0.06
C SER A 53 -1.75 5.48 1.29
N THR A 54 -1.23 6.07 2.36
CA THR A 54 -1.66 5.79 3.74
C THR A 54 -1.55 7.03 4.60
N ASP A 55 -2.41 7.14 5.60
CA ASP A 55 -2.41 8.14 6.67
C ASP A 55 -1.75 7.64 7.96
N HIS A 56 -1.26 6.39 7.97
CA HIS A 56 -0.72 5.74 9.16
C HIS A 56 0.77 5.49 9.00
N SER A 57 1.57 6.07 9.89
CA SER A 57 3.05 6.01 9.86
C SER A 57 3.59 4.59 9.88
N GLU A 58 3.01 3.70 10.68
CA GLU A 58 3.47 2.30 10.74
C GLU A 58 3.16 1.52 9.46
N ILE A 59 2.03 1.80 8.79
CA ILE A 59 1.71 1.18 7.50
C ILE A 59 2.72 1.67 6.45
N ALA A 60 3.06 2.97 6.48
CA ALA A 60 4.09 3.53 5.62
C ALA A 60 5.44 2.82 5.82
N HIS A 61 5.92 2.77 7.06
CA HIS A 61 7.20 2.15 7.39
C HIS A 61 7.28 0.68 6.94
N ILE A 62 6.26 -0.13 7.25
CA ILE A 62 6.22 -1.53 6.83
C ILE A 62 6.16 -1.65 5.31
N SER A 63 5.40 -0.78 4.62
CA SER A 63 5.31 -0.81 3.16
C SER A 63 6.67 -0.63 2.48
N GLU A 64 7.50 0.29 2.99
CA GLU A 64 8.86 0.52 2.49
C GLU A 64 9.74 -0.73 2.67
N GLN A 65 9.66 -1.40 3.84
CA GLN A 65 10.40 -2.64 4.09
C GLN A 65 10.03 -3.76 3.09
N TRP A 66 8.81 -3.74 2.56
CA TRP A 66 8.33 -4.69 1.56
C TRP A 66 8.56 -4.23 0.11
N GLY A 67 9.24 -3.11 -0.10
CA GLY A 67 9.65 -2.60 -1.42
C GLY A 67 8.56 -1.82 -2.15
N ILE A 68 7.67 -1.17 -1.41
CA ILE A 68 6.67 -0.25 -1.98
C ILE A 68 7.00 1.17 -1.52
N ASP A 69 7.11 2.11 -2.47
CA ASP A 69 7.45 3.49 -2.14
C ASP A 69 6.35 4.17 -1.32
N VAL A 70 6.73 5.06 -0.41
CA VAL A 70 5.80 5.95 0.30
C VAL A 70 6.21 7.41 0.10
N PRO A 71 5.89 8.01 -1.07
CA PRO A 71 6.34 9.36 -1.40
C PRO A 71 5.68 10.46 -0.55
N PHE A 72 4.57 10.15 0.11
CA PHE A 72 3.84 11.07 0.96
C PHE A 72 2.96 10.32 1.96
N LEU A 73 2.61 10.97 3.07
CA LEU A 73 1.49 10.56 3.91
C LEU A 73 0.20 11.20 3.40
N ARG A 74 -0.84 10.39 3.25
CA ARG A 74 -2.17 10.82 2.85
C ARG A 74 -2.73 11.76 3.93
N PRO A 75 -3.16 12.97 3.57
CA PRO A 75 -3.87 13.86 4.50
C PRO A 75 -5.08 13.16 5.12
N SER A 76 -5.31 13.36 6.41
CA SER A 76 -6.44 12.76 7.14
C SER A 76 -7.81 13.11 6.53
N SER A 77 -7.93 14.28 5.90
CA SER A 77 -9.13 14.71 5.16
C SER A 77 -9.52 13.78 4.01
N LEU A 78 -8.57 13.01 3.46
CA LEU A 78 -8.77 12.06 2.37
C LEU A 78 -8.85 10.60 2.85
N SER A 79 -8.94 10.37 4.17
CA SER A 79 -8.93 9.03 4.79
C SER A 79 -10.28 8.55 5.30
N GLY A 80 -11.34 9.28 5.00
CA GLY A 80 -12.71 8.94 5.37
C GLY A 80 -13.29 7.72 4.64
N ASP A 81 -14.51 7.37 5.02
CA ASP A 81 -15.30 6.30 4.41
C ASP A 81 -16.13 6.74 3.22
N VAL A 82 -16.26 8.05 3.04
CA VAL A 82 -17.08 8.67 2.02
C VAL A 82 -16.16 9.07 0.87
N VAL A 83 -16.55 8.68 -0.34
CA VAL A 83 -15.96 9.23 -1.56
C VAL A 83 -16.63 10.59 -1.78
N SER A 84 -15.88 11.67 -1.60
CA SER A 84 -16.30 13.04 -1.93
C SER A 84 -15.93 13.40 -3.36
#